data_AF-A0A941N6F0-F1
#
_entry.id   AF-A0A941N6F0-F1
#
_cell.length_a   1.000
_cell.length_b   1.000
_cell.length_c   1.000
_cell.angle_alpha   90.00
_cell.angle_beta   90.00
_cell.angle_gamma   90.00
#
_symmetry.space_group_name_H-M   'P 1'
#
loop_
_entity.id
_entity.type
_entity.pdbx_description
1 polymer ?
#
loop_
_entity_poly.entity_id
_entity_poly.type
_entity_poly.pdbx_seq_one_letter_code
_entity_poly.pdbx_strand_id
1 'polypeptide(L)'
;DPKHGNRRFFIPRRTNLFALPRGVEFQIDNQGVKWRPEKPVDPADPLGWETRLQGCLNQLLRNGPQPSADVMYEAQYRGFSPKQIRATAFRMGVEIRKRPGFGKDGGWEWSFPGIETDAQNPESLENAAESAKNVVWALDATGDAEEQTTATPSSSHGSAMDWESPAPVQSASHQTSAEAKATDTQNVESLANAAEIAKNVVVALAAIRREEEQATATSPTSHDSGMDLESPAQVESASHQTSAKAKATDTQNSESLENAAGNGVTSHAQPLTKRERRKQARRARKLVRKARERGEVVRPADVDS
;
A
#
# COMPACT_ATOMS: atom_id res chain seq x y z
N ASP A 1 8.59 16.44 -16.78
CA ASP A 1 7.46 15.90 -15.99
C ASP A 1 6.25 15.82 -16.92
N PRO A 2 5.61 14.66 -17.12
CA PRO A 2 4.48 14.55 -18.03
C PRO A 2 3.28 15.43 -17.64
N LYS A 3 3.14 15.83 -16.37
CA LYS A 3 2.07 16.73 -15.91
C LYS A 3 2.42 18.21 -16.03
N HIS A 4 3.71 18.54 -16.16
CA HIS A 4 4.21 19.90 -16.19
C HIS A 4 5.25 20.05 -17.30
N GLY A 5 4.80 20.54 -18.47
CA GLY A 5 5.60 20.63 -19.70
C GLY A 5 6.96 21.31 -19.54
N ASN A 6 7.06 22.29 -18.64
CA ASN A 6 8.29 23.08 -18.41
C ASN A 6 9.10 22.61 -17.19
N ARG A 7 8.58 21.67 -16.39
CA ARG A 7 9.25 21.17 -15.18
C ARG A 7 10.25 20.07 -15.53
N ARG A 8 11.46 20.21 -15.03
CA ARG A 8 12.59 19.28 -15.22
C ARG A 8 13.27 19.02 -13.89
N PHE A 9 14.03 17.93 -13.83
CA PHE A 9 14.75 17.51 -12.64
C PHE A 9 16.19 17.25 -13.03
N PHE A 10 17.12 17.79 -12.24
CA PHE A 10 18.52 17.43 -12.30
C PHE A 10 18.79 16.39 -11.21
N ILE A 11 19.09 15.15 -11.62
CA ILE A 11 19.27 14.02 -10.70
C ILE A 11 20.66 13.44 -10.91
N PRO A 12 21.61 13.69 -10.00
CA PRO A 12 22.95 13.11 -10.10
C PRO A 12 22.84 11.58 -9.92
N ARG A 13 23.38 10.82 -10.86
CA ARG A 13 23.34 9.34 -10.82
C ARG A 13 24.61 8.69 -10.27
N ARG A 14 25.74 9.38 -10.39
CA ARG A 14 27.06 8.90 -9.93
C ARG A 14 27.90 10.07 -9.50
N THR A 15 28.58 9.92 -8.36
CA THR A 15 29.60 10.84 -7.87
C THR A 15 30.73 10.00 -7.27
N ASN A 16 31.96 10.28 -7.65
CA ASN A 16 33.15 9.60 -7.08
C ASN A 16 33.80 10.41 -5.95
N LEU A 17 33.36 11.65 -5.76
CA LEU A 17 34.02 12.62 -4.87
C LEU A 17 33.31 12.76 -3.52
N PHE A 18 31.98 12.61 -3.49
CA PHE A 18 31.14 12.85 -2.32
C PHE A 18 29.95 11.89 -2.30
N ALA A 19 29.22 11.86 -1.18
CA ALA A 19 27.90 11.24 -1.11
C ALA A 19 26.99 11.79 -2.22
N LEU A 20 26.10 10.95 -2.75
CA LEU A 20 25.24 11.33 -3.88
C LEU A 20 24.42 12.58 -3.50
N PRO A 21 24.63 13.73 -4.16
CA PRO A 21 23.92 14.94 -3.80
C PRO A 21 22.43 14.77 -4.09
N ARG A 22 21.59 15.51 -3.36
CA ARG A 22 20.15 15.55 -3.68
C ARG A 22 19.96 16.19 -5.05
N GLY A 23 18.96 15.72 -5.79
CA GLY A 23 18.56 16.34 -7.04
C GLY A 23 17.93 17.71 -6.82
N VAL A 24 17.83 18.49 -7.89
CA VAL A 24 17.24 19.84 -7.85
C VAL A 24 16.18 19.95 -8.94
N GLU A 25 15.03 20.53 -8.60
CA GLU A 25 14.00 20.89 -9.58
C GLU A 25 14.41 22.18 -10.32
N PHE A 26 14.16 22.23 -11.62
CA PHE A 26 14.28 23.46 -12.40
C PHE A 26 13.16 23.58 -13.43
N GLN A 27 12.93 24.81 -13.87
CA GLN A 27 12.00 25.13 -14.95
C GLN A 27 12.74 25.79 -16.10
N ILE A 28 12.32 25.47 -17.32
CA ILE A 28 12.78 26.15 -18.53
C ILE A 28 11.62 27.01 -19.03
N ASP A 29 11.84 28.32 -19.09
CA ASP A 29 10.89 29.30 -19.62
C ASP A 29 11.58 30.16 -20.70
N ASN A 30 10.87 31.20 -21.19
CA ASN A 30 11.40 32.11 -22.21
C ASN A 30 12.54 33.01 -21.69
N GLN A 31 12.72 33.12 -20.37
CA GLN A 31 13.74 33.95 -19.72
C GLN A 31 14.98 33.12 -19.30
N GLY A 32 14.91 31.79 -19.43
CA GLY A 32 16.04 30.88 -19.24
C GLY A 32 15.72 29.72 -18.28
N VAL A 33 16.71 29.35 -17.48
CA VAL A 33 16.62 28.23 -16.52
C VAL A 33 16.41 28.78 -15.11
N LYS A 34 15.22 28.56 -14.55
CA LYS A 34 14.89 28.92 -13.17
C LYS A 34 15.08 27.72 -12.24
N TRP A 35 16.18 27.73 -11.50
CA TRP A 35 16.49 26.72 -10.47
C TRP A 35 15.61 26.91 -9.22
N ARG A 36 15.22 25.80 -8.59
CA ARG A 36 14.41 25.78 -7.36
C ARG A 36 15.10 24.97 -6.26
N PRO A 37 16.15 25.52 -5.61
CA PRO A 37 16.93 24.80 -4.61
C PRO A 37 16.13 24.45 -3.35
N GLU A 38 15.07 25.21 -3.07
CA GLU A 38 14.17 24.99 -1.91
C GLU A 38 13.40 23.67 -1.97
N LYS A 39 13.34 23.01 -3.15
CA LYS A 39 12.65 21.73 -3.35
C LYS A 39 13.67 20.65 -3.71
N PRO A 40 14.38 20.08 -2.72
CA PRO A 40 15.30 18.97 -2.97
C PRO A 40 14.53 17.78 -3.53
N VAL A 41 15.11 17.13 -4.52
CA VAL A 41 14.54 15.99 -5.22
C VAL A 41 15.29 14.74 -4.78
N ASP A 42 14.57 13.74 -4.31
CA ASP A 42 15.17 12.44 -4.02
C ASP A 42 15.61 11.78 -5.33
N PRO A 43 16.89 11.42 -5.51
CA PRO A 43 17.34 10.68 -6.69
C PRO A 43 16.66 9.32 -6.85
N ALA A 44 16.22 8.66 -5.76
CA ALA A 44 15.51 7.39 -5.82
C ALA A 44 14.05 7.55 -6.27
N ASP A 45 13.42 8.67 -5.91
CA ASP A 45 12.03 8.98 -6.26
C ASP A 45 11.89 10.43 -6.77
N PRO A 46 12.33 10.71 -8.00
CA PRO A 46 12.39 12.07 -8.49
C PRO A 46 11.03 12.73 -8.70
N LEU A 47 9.97 11.92 -8.78
CA LEU A 47 8.60 12.40 -8.97
C LEU A 47 7.81 12.41 -7.66
N GLY A 48 8.38 11.93 -6.56
CA GLY A 48 7.66 11.75 -5.29
C GLY A 48 6.55 10.70 -5.38
N TRP A 49 6.58 9.82 -6.38
CA TRP A 49 5.52 8.82 -6.59
C TRP A 49 5.61 7.69 -5.59
N GLU A 50 6.82 7.26 -5.26
CA GLU A 50 7.05 6.26 -4.23
C GLU A 50 6.68 6.79 -2.86
N THR A 51 7.09 8.02 -2.49
CA THR A 51 6.69 8.64 -1.23
C THR A 51 5.17 8.77 -1.10
N ARG A 52 4.48 9.20 -2.17
CA ARG A 52 3.01 9.29 -2.18
C ARG A 52 2.34 7.92 -2.06
N LEU A 53 2.88 6.91 -2.75
CA LEU A 53 2.35 5.54 -2.68
C LEU A 53 2.59 4.91 -1.31
N GLN A 54 3.75 5.15 -0.69
CA GLN A 54 4.02 4.74 0.69
C GLN A 54 3.02 5.38 1.67
N GLY A 55 2.80 6.69 1.56
CA GLY A 55 1.79 7.40 2.35
C GLY A 55 0.37 6.83 2.13
N CYS A 56 0.03 6.48 0.90
CA CYS A 56 -1.23 5.83 0.56
C CYS A 56 -1.36 4.45 1.23
N LEU A 57 -0.34 3.58 1.12
CA LEU A 57 -0.35 2.25 1.74
C LEU A 57 -0.37 2.33 3.26
N ASN A 58 0.40 3.25 3.85
CA ASN A 58 0.35 3.55 5.28
C ASN A 58 -1.06 3.93 5.72
N GLN A 59 -1.73 4.81 4.97
CA GLN A 59 -3.10 5.23 5.30
C GLN A 59 -4.10 4.08 5.20
N LEU A 60 -4.00 3.23 4.17
CA LEU A 60 -4.92 2.11 3.96
C LEU A 60 -4.74 1.00 5.01
N LEU A 61 -3.49 0.70 5.38
CA LEU A 61 -3.16 -0.38 6.31
C LEU A 61 -3.00 0.07 7.77
N ARG A 62 -3.22 1.35 8.09
CA ARG A 62 -3.10 1.87 9.46
C ARG A 62 -4.09 1.24 10.43
N ASN A 63 -5.25 0.81 9.93
CA ASN A 63 -6.33 0.23 10.72
C ASN A 63 -6.18 -1.30 10.87
N GLY A 64 -5.03 -1.87 10.49
CA GLY A 64 -4.76 -3.29 10.54
C GLY A 64 -4.82 -3.98 9.18
N PRO A 65 -4.91 -5.32 9.17
CA PRO A 65 -4.94 -6.11 7.95
C PRO A 65 -6.12 -5.74 7.04
N GLN A 66 -5.87 -5.70 5.73
CA GLN A 66 -6.90 -5.37 4.73
C GLN A 66 -6.86 -6.36 3.56
N PRO A 67 -8.01 -6.65 2.92
CA PRO A 67 -8.04 -7.44 1.69
C PRO A 67 -7.20 -6.79 0.58
N SER A 68 -6.33 -7.57 -0.04
CA SER A 68 -5.47 -7.13 -1.14
C SER A 68 -6.26 -6.53 -2.31
N ALA A 69 -7.47 -7.05 -2.58
CA ALA A 69 -8.36 -6.54 -3.61
C ALA A 69 -8.76 -5.08 -3.34
N ASP A 70 -9.15 -4.77 -2.11
CA ASP A 70 -9.60 -3.44 -1.69
C ASP A 70 -8.43 -2.46 -1.68
N VAL A 71 -7.28 -2.88 -1.12
CA VAL A 71 -6.06 -2.06 -1.14
C VAL A 71 -5.63 -1.73 -2.57
N MET A 72 -5.69 -2.71 -3.47
CA MET A 72 -5.35 -2.52 -4.88
C MET A 72 -6.34 -1.60 -5.60
N TYR A 73 -7.64 -1.75 -5.32
CA TYR A 73 -8.68 -0.91 -5.90
C TYR A 73 -8.51 0.56 -5.46
N GLU A 74 -8.37 0.81 -4.17
CA GLU A 74 -8.19 2.15 -3.60
C GLU A 74 -6.91 2.84 -4.10
N ALA A 75 -5.80 2.11 -4.16
CA ALA A 75 -4.55 2.66 -4.68
C ALA A 75 -4.62 2.91 -6.20
N GLN A 76 -5.32 2.06 -6.96
CA GLN A 76 -5.56 2.29 -8.39
C GLN A 76 -6.46 3.50 -8.64
N TYR A 77 -7.49 3.69 -7.82
CA TYR A 77 -8.35 4.87 -7.87
C TYR A 77 -7.56 6.18 -7.68
N ARG A 78 -6.48 6.12 -6.87
CA ARG A 78 -5.53 7.24 -6.68
C ARG A 78 -4.49 7.38 -7.79
N GLY A 79 -4.58 6.57 -8.85
CA GLY A 79 -3.75 6.67 -10.06
C GLY A 79 -2.45 5.86 -10.00
N PHE A 80 -2.30 4.91 -9.07
CA PHE A 80 -1.14 4.03 -9.02
C PHE A 80 -1.36 2.73 -9.80
N SER A 81 -0.33 2.29 -10.54
CA SER A 81 -0.43 1.02 -11.25
C SER A 81 -0.29 -0.18 -10.29
N PRO A 82 -0.96 -1.33 -10.56
CA PRO A 82 -0.82 -2.53 -9.72
C PRO A 82 0.61 -3.11 -9.68
N LYS A 83 1.48 -2.73 -10.60
CA LYS A 83 2.91 -3.07 -10.54
C LYS A 83 3.65 -2.22 -9.50
N GLN A 84 3.38 -0.91 -9.47
CA GLN A 84 3.96 0.00 -8.46
C GLN A 84 3.51 -0.38 -7.06
N ILE A 85 2.21 -0.63 -6.88
CA ILE A 85 1.62 -0.99 -5.59
C ILE A 85 2.33 -2.21 -5.00
N ARG A 86 2.44 -3.32 -5.74
CA ARG A 86 3.14 -4.53 -5.28
C ARG A 86 4.63 -4.30 -5.02
N ALA A 87 5.31 -3.57 -5.90
CA ALA A 87 6.74 -3.31 -5.74
C ALA A 87 7.04 -2.43 -4.51
N THR A 88 6.15 -1.49 -4.19
CA THR A 88 6.29 -0.63 -3.01
C THR A 88 5.87 -1.36 -1.74
N ALA A 89 4.78 -2.12 -1.76
CA ALA A 89 4.37 -2.97 -0.64
C ALA A 89 5.49 -3.93 -0.23
N PHE A 90 6.12 -4.61 -1.20
CA PHE A 90 7.27 -5.47 -0.96
C PHE A 90 8.46 -4.71 -0.34
N ARG A 91 8.77 -3.50 -0.81
CA ARG A 91 9.86 -2.67 -0.27
C ARG A 91 9.59 -2.16 1.15
N MET A 92 8.33 -1.91 1.47
CA MET A 92 7.89 -1.51 2.82
C MET A 92 7.81 -2.69 3.79
N GLY A 93 8.07 -3.92 3.34
CA GLY A 93 7.95 -5.11 4.16
C GLY A 93 6.50 -5.48 4.50
N VAL A 94 5.52 -5.05 3.71
CA VAL A 94 4.11 -5.46 3.87
C VAL A 94 4.02 -6.98 3.74
N GLU A 95 3.48 -7.62 4.77
CA GLU A 95 3.25 -9.05 4.78
C GLU A 95 2.01 -9.39 3.96
N ILE A 96 2.11 -10.46 3.16
CA ILE A 96 1.02 -10.94 2.32
C ILE A 96 0.63 -12.32 2.83
N ARG A 97 -0.48 -12.39 3.55
CA ARG A 97 -1.00 -13.64 4.12
C ARG A 97 -2.19 -14.12 3.29
N LYS A 98 -2.32 -15.44 3.17
CA LYS A 98 -3.52 -16.04 2.56
C LYS A 98 -4.54 -16.23 3.68
N ARG A 99 -5.71 -15.61 3.55
CA ARG A 99 -6.81 -15.80 4.49
C ARG A 99 -7.30 -17.26 4.42
N PRO A 100 -7.47 -17.95 5.56
CA PRO A 100 -8.04 -19.29 5.56
C PRO A 100 -9.47 -19.24 5.00
N GLY A 101 -9.77 -20.12 4.05
CA GLY A 101 -11.05 -20.14 3.34
C GLY A 101 -10.91 -20.70 1.92
N PHE A 102 -11.99 -21.33 1.42
CA PHE A 102 -12.10 -21.78 0.04
C PHE A 102 -13.08 -20.88 -0.72
N GLY A 103 -12.84 -20.66 -2.01
CA GLY A 103 -13.77 -19.91 -2.86
C GLY A 103 -13.74 -18.41 -2.60
N LYS A 104 -14.92 -17.80 -2.46
CA LYS A 104 -15.10 -16.34 -2.34
C LYS A 104 -14.58 -15.79 -1.01
N ASP A 105 -14.53 -16.62 0.02
CA ASP A 105 -14.06 -16.24 1.35
C ASP A 105 -12.53 -16.33 1.48
N GLY A 106 -11.89 -17.04 0.54
CA GLY A 106 -10.44 -17.13 0.44
C GLY A 106 -9.86 -15.93 -0.31
N GLY A 107 -8.96 -15.19 0.34
CA GLY A 107 -8.34 -13.99 -0.23
C GLY A 107 -6.88 -13.84 0.17
N TRP A 108 -6.21 -12.86 -0.45
CA TRP A 108 -4.93 -12.36 0.03
C TRP A 108 -5.19 -11.15 0.91
N GLU A 109 -4.52 -11.10 2.05
CA GLU A 109 -4.63 -10.04 3.04
C GLU A 109 -3.26 -9.42 3.25
N TRP A 110 -3.22 -8.09 3.35
CA TRP A 110 -1.99 -7.31 3.49
C TRP A 110 -1.96 -6.65 4.87
N SER A 111 -0.84 -6.72 5.55
CA SER A 111 -0.63 -6.11 6.88
C SER A 111 0.81 -5.61 7.03
N PHE A 112 1.04 -4.65 7.92
CA PHE A 112 2.40 -4.29 8.32
C PHE A 112 2.97 -5.31 9.30
N PRO A 113 4.28 -5.61 9.24
CA PRO A 113 4.93 -6.51 10.19
C PRO A 113 4.88 -5.88 11.59
N GLY A 114 4.67 -6.70 12.61
CA GLY A 114 4.58 -6.25 14.00
C GLY A 114 3.23 -5.65 14.40
N ILE A 115 2.32 -5.41 13.46
CA ILE A 115 0.89 -5.35 13.80
C ILE A 115 0.42 -6.80 13.84
N GLU A 116 0.84 -7.52 14.88
CA GLU A 116 0.22 -8.79 15.19
C GLU A 116 -1.24 -8.48 15.46
N THR A 117 -2.10 -8.94 14.56
CA THR A 117 -3.55 -8.85 14.74
C THR A 117 -3.89 -9.72 15.94
N ASP A 118 -3.81 -9.14 17.14
CA ASP A 118 -4.28 -9.74 18.40
C ASP A 118 -5.75 -10.16 18.31
N ALA A 119 -6.47 -9.69 17.29
CA ALA A 119 -7.80 -10.18 16.93
C ALA A 119 -7.89 -11.68 16.61
N GLN A 120 -6.77 -12.37 16.36
CA GLN A 120 -6.75 -13.84 16.26
C GLN A 120 -6.12 -14.53 17.46
N ASN A 121 -5.67 -13.78 18.47
CA ASN A 121 -5.31 -14.36 19.75
C ASN A 121 -6.58 -14.46 20.60
N PRO A 122 -7.17 -15.66 20.79
CA PRO A 122 -8.38 -15.81 21.59
C PRO A 122 -8.19 -15.29 23.03
N GLU A 123 -6.96 -15.33 23.56
CA GLU A 123 -6.65 -14.77 24.88
C GLU A 123 -6.81 -13.24 24.94
N SER A 124 -6.58 -12.54 23.82
CA SER A 124 -6.77 -11.07 23.77
C SER A 124 -8.26 -10.70 23.76
N LEU A 125 -9.10 -11.51 23.10
CA LEU A 125 -10.56 -11.36 23.17
C LEU A 125 -11.11 -11.68 24.57
N GLU A 126 -10.58 -12.70 25.24
CA GLU A 126 -10.97 -13.06 26.60
C GLU A 126 -10.54 -11.97 27.61
N ASN A 127 -9.32 -11.46 27.49
CA ASN A 127 -8.83 -10.34 28.31
C ASN A 127 -9.62 -9.04 28.05
N ALA A 128 -9.99 -8.74 26.80
CA ALA A 128 -10.85 -7.59 26.48
C ALA A 128 -12.27 -7.76 27.04
N ALA A 129 -12.82 -8.97 26.99
CA ALA A 129 -14.13 -9.29 27.57
C ALA A 129 -14.10 -9.23 29.11
N GLU A 130 -13.04 -9.70 29.76
CA GLU A 130 -12.85 -9.56 31.22
C GLU A 130 -12.64 -8.11 31.64
N SER A 131 -11.88 -7.32 30.86
CA SER A 131 -11.71 -5.89 31.13
C SER A 131 -13.04 -5.13 31.00
N ALA A 132 -13.87 -5.47 30.01
CA ALA A 132 -15.21 -4.91 29.85
C ALA A 132 -16.15 -5.28 31.02
N LYS A 133 -16.07 -6.51 31.56
CA LYS A 133 -16.85 -6.92 32.75
C LYS A 133 -16.48 -6.08 33.99
N ASN A 134 -15.20 -5.78 34.18
CA ASN A 134 -14.74 -4.95 35.31
C ASN A 134 -15.20 -3.48 35.21
N VAL A 135 -15.34 -2.93 34.01
CA VAL A 135 -15.85 -1.56 33.81
C VAL A 135 -17.35 -1.47 34.15
N VAL A 136 -18.13 -2.49 33.79
CA VAL A 136 -19.58 -2.54 34.12
C VAL A 136 -19.80 -2.58 35.64
N TRP A 137 -18.97 -3.31 36.39
CA TRP A 137 -19.06 -3.33 37.86
C TRP A 137 -18.66 -1.99 38.51
N ALA A 138 -17.74 -1.23 37.91
CA ALA A 138 -17.34 0.07 38.44
C ALA A 138 -18.43 1.16 38.26
N LEU A 139 -19.26 1.05 37.22
CA LEU A 139 -20.39 1.98 37.01
C LEU A 139 -21.57 1.69 37.96
N ASP A 140 -21.85 0.43 38.31
CA ASP A 140 -22.89 0.12 39.30
C ASP A 140 -22.46 0.51 40.74
N ALA A 141 -21.15 0.60 41.02
CA ALA A 141 -20.64 0.99 42.34
C ALA A 141 -20.61 2.51 42.58
N THR A 142 -20.92 3.34 41.59
CA THR A 142 -20.87 4.82 41.70
C THR A 142 -22.25 5.48 41.77
N GLY A 143 -23.33 4.70 41.84
CA GLY A 143 -24.72 5.20 41.88
C GLY A 143 -25.23 5.80 43.19
N ASP A 144 -24.47 5.75 44.29
CA ASP A 144 -24.95 6.17 45.63
C ASP A 144 -24.16 7.33 46.28
N ALA A 145 -23.48 8.17 45.48
CA ALA A 145 -22.67 9.28 46.00
C ALA A 145 -23.02 10.67 45.42
N GLU A 146 -24.29 10.93 45.08
CA GLU A 146 -24.79 12.29 44.85
C GLU A 146 -25.44 12.86 46.12
N GLU A 147 -24.63 13.47 46.99
CA GLU A 147 -25.02 14.68 47.72
C GLU A 147 -23.78 15.36 48.33
N GLN A 148 -23.67 16.69 48.16
CA GLN A 148 -22.61 17.61 48.64
C GLN A 148 -21.40 17.73 47.67
N THR A 149 -21.13 18.85 46.99
CA THR A 149 -21.04 20.22 47.52
C THR A 149 -21.02 21.25 46.38
N THR A 150 -21.73 22.34 46.60
CA THR A 150 -21.66 23.59 45.83
C THR A 150 -20.53 24.48 46.37
N ALA A 151 -19.54 24.85 45.56
CA ALA A 151 -18.70 26.03 45.84
C ALA A 151 -18.07 26.60 44.55
N THR A 152 -18.58 27.76 44.14
CA THR A 152 -18.02 28.64 43.12
C THR A 152 -16.95 29.55 43.72
N PRO A 153 -15.75 29.68 43.15
CA PRO A 153 -14.93 30.86 43.39
C PRO A 153 -15.00 31.82 42.20
N SER A 154 -15.65 32.96 42.47
CA SER A 154 -15.52 34.23 41.77
C SER A 154 -14.11 34.79 41.99
N SER A 155 -13.40 35.17 40.92
CA SER A 155 -12.25 36.06 41.01
C SER A 155 -12.24 37.04 39.84
N SER A 156 -12.79 38.21 40.12
CA SER A 156 -12.54 39.47 39.44
C SER A 156 -11.19 40.02 39.86
N HIS A 157 -10.35 40.50 38.93
CA HIS A 157 -9.43 41.63 39.14
C HIS A 157 -9.07 42.21 37.76
N GLY A 158 -9.50 43.45 37.51
CA GLY A 158 -9.00 44.25 36.40
C GLY A 158 -7.73 45.00 36.79
N SER A 159 -7.01 45.54 35.80
CA SER A 159 -6.49 46.91 35.86
C SER A 159 -5.85 47.28 34.52
N ALA A 160 -6.27 48.43 34.01
CA ALA A 160 -5.62 49.14 32.91
C ALA A 160 -4.40 49.90 33.43
N MET A 161 -3.34 50.01 32.62
CA MET A 161 -2.56 51.25 32.51
C MET A 161 -1.80 51.30 31.18
N ASP A 162 -2.14 52.33 30.41
CA ASP A 162 -1.36 52.97 29.36
C ASP A 162 -0.05 53.55 29.91
N TRP A 163 1.03 53.43 29.13
CA TRP A 163 2.17 54.37 29.13
C TRP A 163 3.07 54.09 27.91
N GLU A 164 3.26 55.12 27.08
CA GLU A 164 4.11 55.16 25.90
C GLU A 164 5.60 55.44 26.22
N SER A 165 6.50 54.77 25.48
CA SER A 165 7.84 55.24 24.99
C SER A 165 9.00 55.51 25.97
N PRO A 166 10.27 55.63 25.50
CA PRO A 166 10.98 55.00 24.36
C PRO A 166 12.33 54.33 24.77
N ALA A 167 13.03 53.74 23.79
CA ALA A 167 14.33 53.04 23.88
C ALA A 167 15.50 53.90 24.45
N PRO A 168 16.61 53.29 24.93
CA PRO A 168 17.68 52.89 24.01
C PRO A 168 18.50 51.61 24.38
N VAL A 169 19.10 51.06 23.33
CA VAL A 169 20.33 50.24 23.21
C VAL A 169 21.11 49.92 24.50
N GLN A 170 21.32 48.63 24.79
CA GLN A 170 22.63 48.09 25.21
C GLN A 170 22.72 46.56 25.14
N SER A 171 23.86 46.10 24.64
CA SER A 171 24.34 44.73 24.53
C SER A 171 24.53 44.05 25.89
N ALA A 172 24.12 42.79 26.03
CA ALA A 172 24.92 41.69 26.61
C ALA A 172 24.09 40.41 26.84
N SER A 173 24.68 39.31 26.44
CA SER A 173 24.49 37.90 26.84
C SER A 173 23.72 37.63 28.14
N HIS A 174 22.65 36.83 28.07
CA HIS A 174 22.33 35.78 29.07
C HIS A 174 21.39 34.72 28.46
N GLN A 175 21.82 33.46 28.51
CA GLN A 175 20.96 32.27 28.40
C GLN A 175 19.89 32.33 29.50
N THR A 176 18.61 32.13 29.15
CA THR A 176 17.57 31.82 30.15
C THR A 176 16.62 30.75 29.64
N SER A 177 16.37 29.78 30.53
CA SER A 177 15.36 28.74 30.44
C SER A 177 13.97 29.31 30.18
N ALA A 178 13.34 28.88 29.09
CA ALA A 178 11.92 29.06 28.83
C ALA A 178 11.37 27.77 28.20
N GLU A 179 11.37 26.68 28.97
CA GLU A 179 10.83 25.40 28.53
C GLU A 179 10.19 24.66 29.72
N ALA A 180 9.10 25.21 30.27
CA ALA A 180 8.32 24.56 31.33
C ALA A 180 6.86 25.04 31.46
N LYS A 181 6.22 25.52 30.38
CA LYS A 181 4.79 25.93 30.42
C LYS A 181 3.91 25.47 29.25
N ALA A 182 4.42 24.62 28.36
CA ALA A 182 3.68 24.18 27.16
C ALA A 182 3.05 22.77 27.26
N THR A 183 3.23 22.06 28.37
CA THR A 183 2.80 20.64 28.49
C THR A 183 1.41 20.42 29.09
N ASP A 184 0.78 21.46 29.65
CA ASP A 184 -0.47 21.28 30.40
C ASP A 184 -1.75 21.41 29.53
N THR A 185 -1.68 22.11 28.40
CA THR A 185 -2.83 22.29 27.50
C THR A 185 -3.04 21.13 26.52
N GLN A 186 -2.01 20.36 26.18
CA GLN A 186 -2.14 19.18 25.30
C GLN A 186 -2.90 18.02 25.95
N ASN A 187 -2.98 17.98 27.29
CA ASN A 187 -3.62 16.86 27.99
C ASN A 187 -5.15 16.99 28.08
N VAL A 188 -5.70 18.20 27.90
CA VAL A 188 -7.16 18.43 27.95
C VAL A 188 -7.83 18.08 26.62
N GLU A 189 -7.17 18.36 25.49
CA GLU A 189 -7.68 18.00 24.15
C GLU A 189 -7.65 16.48 23.90
N SER A 190 -6.69 15.75 24.50
CA SER A 190 -6.63 14.29 24.38
C SER A 190 -7.79 13.60 25.10
N LEU A 191 -8.19 14.12 26.27
CA LEU A 191 -9.31 13.59 27.05
C LEU A 191 -10.67 13.84 26.38
N ALA A 192 -10.86 15.02 25.77
CA ALA A 192 -12.07 15.32 25.02
C ALA A 192 -12.25 14.37 23.81
N ASN A 193 -11.16 14.09 23.10
CA ASN A 193 -11.16 13.19 21.95
C ASN A 193 -11.41 11.73 22.37
N ALA A 194 -10.84 11.30 23.51
CA ALA A 194 -11.11 9.97 24.07
C ALA A 194 -12.59 9.77 24.47
N ALA A 195 -13.23 10.80 25.02
CA ALA A 195 -14.66 10.74 25.38
C ALA A 195 -15.57 10.64 24.15
N GLU A 196 -15.21 11.30 23.03
CA GLU A 196 -15.95 11.21 21.78
C GLU A 196 -15.82 9.83 21.12
N ILE A 197 -14.62 9.24 21.16
CA ILE A 197 -14.38 7.87 20.70
C ILE A 197 -15.21 6.87 21.52
N ALA A 198 -15.27 7.02 22.85
CA ALA A 198 -16.06 6.15 23.72
C ALA A 198 -17.57 6.21 23.37
N LYS A 199 -18.11 7.41 23.11
CA LYS A 199 -19.51 7.57 22.68
C LYS A 199 -19.80 6.85 21.36
N ASN A 200 -18.90 6.95 20.39
CA ASN A 200 -19.06 6.29 19.09
C ASN A 200 -19.01 4.76 19.20
N VAL A 201 -18.17 4.22 20.09
CA VAL A 201 -18.11 2.77 20.35
C VAL A 201 -19.41 2.26 20.99
N VAL A 202 -19.98 2.98 21.96
CA VAL A 202 -21.27 2.60 22.58
C VAL A 202 -22.40 2.59 21.55
N VAL A 203 -22.46 3.59 20.67
CA VAL A 203 -23.47 3.63 19.59
C VAL A 203 -23.30 2.47 18.62
N ALA A 204 -22.06 2.13 18.25
CA ALA A 204 -21.78 0.99 17.37
C ALA A 204 -22.18 -0.35 17.99
N LEU A 205 -21.87 -0.56 19.28
CA LEU A 205 -22.26 -1.77 20.01
C LEU A 205 -23.79 -1.90 20.13
N ALA A 206 -24.51 -0.80 20.36
CA ALA A 206 -25.97 -0.79 20.39
C ALA A 206 -26.59 -1.14 19.02
N ALA A 207 -25.94 -0.79 17.91
CA ALA A 207 -26.38 -1.15 16.57
C ALA A 207 -26.22 -2.65 16.29
N ILE A 208 -25.07 -3.23 16.67
CA ILE A 208 -24.80 -4.68 16.51
C ILE A 208 -25.83 -5.50 17.29
N ARG A 209 -26.13 -5.11 18.54
CA ARG A 209 -27.13 -5.79 19.37
C ARG A 209 -28.53 -5.76 18.73
N ARG A 210 -28.92 -4.66 18.07
CA ARG A 210 -30.19 -4.59 17.34
C ARG A 210 -30.23 -5.55 16.15
N GLU A 211 -29.13 -5.75 15.45
CA GLU A 211 -29.08 -6.71 14.33
C GLU A 211 -29.23 -8.16 14.83
N GLU A 212 -28.63 -8.51 15.97
CA GLU A 212 -28.80 -9.84 16.59
C GLU A 212 -30.26 -10.08 17.05
N GLU A 213 -30.90 -9.07 17.65
CA GLU A 213 -32.31 -9.13 18.03
C GLU A 213 -33.25 -9.26 16.80
N GLN A 214 -32.89 -8.64 15.67
CA GLN A 214 -33.65 -8.81 14.41
C GLN A 214 -33.41 -10.18 13.75
N ALA A 215 -32.20 -10.73 13.85
CA ALA A 215 -31.87 -12.04 13.29
C ALA A 215 -32.59 -13.20 14.02
N THR A 216 -32.85 -13.06 15.32
CA THR A 216 -33.54 -14.09 16.12
C THR A 216 -35.07 -14.07 15.93
N ALA A 217 -35.64 -12.95 15.48
CA ALA A 217 -37.09 -12.82 15.27
C ALA A 217 -37.62 -13.44 13.97
N THR A 218 -36.75 -13.91 13.06
CA THR A 218 -37.15 -14.35 11.71
C THR A 218 -36.97 -15.83 11.43
N SER A 219 -36.76 -16.70 12.43
CA SER A 219 -36.76 -18.15 12.20
C SER A 219 -38.18 -18.65 11.86
N PRO A 220 -38.46 -19.08 10.62
CA PRO A 220 -39.75 -19.66 10.29
C PRO A 220 -39.82 -21.07 10.87
N THR A 221 -40.87 -21.34 11.65
CA THR A 221 -41.23 -22.68 12.11
C THR A 221 -41.49 -23.56 10.88
N SER A 222 -40.50 -24.37 10.50
CA SER A 222 -40.60 -25.31 9.39
C SER A 222 -41.54 -26.44 9.77
N HIS A 223 -42.71 -26.46 9.14
CA HIS A 223 -43.62 -27.59 9.14
C HIS A 223 -42.96 -28.74 8.38
N ASP A 224 -42.79 -29.85 9.11
CA ASP A 224 -42.39 -31.16 8.60
C ASP A 224 -43.48 -31.71 7.67
N SER A 225 -43.11 -31.97 6.41
CA SER A 225 -43.89 -32.78 5.49
C SER A 225 -42.93 -33.45 4.52
N GLY A 226 -42.58 -34.70 4.83
CA GLY A 226 -41.87 -35.58 3.93
C GLY A 226 -42.71 -35.97 2.71
N MET A 227 -42.04 -36.14 1.57
CA MET A 227 -42.42 -37.08 0.51
C MET A 227 -41.19 -37.44 -0.33
N ASP A 228 -40.88 -38.74 -0.28
CA ASP A 228 -40.60 -39.67 -1.37
C ASP A 228 -39.64 -39.32 -2.53
N LEU A 229 -38.55 -40.10 -2.52
CA LEU A 229 -37.95 -40.88 -3.62
C LEU A 229 -38.56 -40.73 -5.02
N GLU A 230 -37.73 -40.34 -6.00
CA GLU A 230 -37.56 -41.09 -7.25
C GLU A 230 -36.32 -40.62 -8.05
N SER A 231 -35.44 -41.58 -8.37
CA SER A 231 -34.45 -41.52 -9.47
C SER A 231 -35.18 -41.71 -10.81
N PRO A 232 -34.69 -41.19 -11.96
CA PRO A 232 -33.72 -41.99 -12.72
C PRO A 232 -32.77 -41.24 -13.71
N ALA A 233 -31.77 -42.02 -14.14
CA ALA A 233 -31.24 -42.15 -15.50
C ALA A 233 -30.28 -41.12 -16.13
N GLN A 234 -29.24 -41.74 -16.68
CA GLN A 234 -28.19 -41.29 -17.60
C GLN A 234 -28.72 -40.62 -18.86
N VAL A 235 -27.95 -39.66 -19.42
CA VAL A 235 -27.81 -39.46 -20.87
C VAL A 235 -26.39 -38.98 -21.20
N GLU A 236 -25.76 -39.68 -22.15
CA GLU A 236 -24.48 -39.40 -22.81
C GLU A 236 -24.56 -38.22 -23.81
N SER A 237 -23.42 -37.85 -24.40
CA SER A 237 -23.24 -37.00 -25.61
C SER A 237 -23.04 -35.50 -25.30
N ALA A 238 -22.20 -34.71 -25.98
CA ALA A 238 -21.34 -34.93 -27.13
C ALA A 238 -20.15 -33.94 -27.16
N SER A 239 -19.12 -34.38 -27.89
CA SER A 239 -18.11 -33.62 -28.63
C SER A 239 -18.57 -32.26 -29.21
N HIS A 240 -17.80 -31.19 -28.98
CA HIS A 240 -17.71 -30.06 -29.91
C HIS A 240 -16.27 -29.59 -30.12
N GLN A 241 -15.74 -29.93 -31.30
CA GLN A 241 -14.69 -29.20 -31.99
C GLN A 241 -15.26 -27.86 -32.50
N THR A 242 -14.50 -26.77 -32.34
CA THR A 242 -14.63 -25.60 -33.21
C THR A 242 -13.25 -25.11 -33.63
N SER A 243 -12.94 -25.38 -34.89
CA SER A 243 -11.91 -24.74 -35.71
C SER A 243 -12.50 -23.52 -36.42
N ALA A 244 -11.78 -22.41 -36.48
CA ALA A 244 -11.82 -21.37 -37.53
C ALA A 244 -11.14 -20.08 -37.01
N LYS A 245 -10.55 -19.18 -37.78
CA LYS A 245 -10.06 -19.11 -39.17
C LYS A 245 -9.35 -17.74 -39.29
N ALA A 246 -8.39 -17.67 -40.20
CA ALA A 246 -7.43 -16.60 -40.44
C ALA A 246 -7.99 -15.19 -40.72
N LYS A 247 -7.12 -14.17 -40.59
CA LYS A 247 -6.94 -13.18 -41.68
C LYS A 247 -5.55 -12.54 -41.65
N ALA A 248 -4.82 -12.76 -42.75
CA ALA A 248 -3.60 -12.06 -43.12
C ALA A 248 -3.94 -10.88 -44.05
N THR A 249 -3.16 -9.82 -43.96
CA THR A 249 -2.96 -8.74 -44.95
C THR A 249 -1.48 -8.42 -44.83
N ASP A 250 -0.60 -8.92 -45.70
CA ASP A 250 -0.39 -8.57 -47.11
C ASP A 250 -0.15 -7.06 -47.31
N THR A 251 1.12 -6.73 -47.47
CA THR A 251 1.58 -5.46 -48.06
C THR A 251 2.89 -5.80 -48.76
N GLN A 252 2.77 -6.00 -50.07
CA GLN A 252 3.87 -6.02 -51.01
C GLN A 252 4.55 -4.64 -51.03
N ASN A 253 5.87 -4.63 -51.12
CA ASN A 253 6.52 -3.69 -52.02
C ASN A 253 7.79 -4.32 -52.59
N SER A 254 7.76 -4.50 -53.90
CA SER A 254 8.89 -4.52 -54.84
C SER A 254 9.79 -3.31 -54.58
N GLU A 255 11.07 -3.24 -54.92
CA GLU A 255 11.81 -3.61 -56.12
C GLU A 255 13.26 -3.23 -55.77
N SER A 256 14.28 -4.02 -56.07
CA SER A 256 15.29 -3.62 -57.06
C SER A 256 16.30 -4.75 -57.24
N LEU A 257 16.58 -5.01 -58.51
CA LEU A 257 17.55 -5.92 -59.08
C LEU A 257 19.01 -5.48 -58.87
N GLU A 258 19.90 -6.37 -59.29
CA GLU A 258 21.33 -6.21 -59.63
C GLU A 258 22.35 -6.59 -58.55
N ASN A 259 22.83 -7.84 -58.61
CA ASN A 259 24.13 -8.14 -59.27
C ASN A 259 24.49 -9.63 -59.13
N ALA A 260 24.69 -10.27 -60.27
CA ALA A 260 25.24 -11.61 -60.40
C ALA A 260 26.74 -11.50 -60.73
N ALA A 261 27.60 -12.03 -59.86
CA ALA A 261 28.85 -12.74 -60.17
C ALA A 261 29.73 -12.83 -58.91
N GLY A 262 29.75 -14.01 -58.28
CA GLY A 262 30.61 -14.28 -57.13
C GLY A 262 30.21 -15.56 -56.43
N ASN A 263 30.68 -16.70 -56.95
CA ASN A 263 30.49 -18.02 -56.36
C ASN A 263 31.24 -18.08 -55.01
N GLY A 264 30.55 -17.71 -53.94
CA GLY A 264 30.91 -18.04 -52.57
C GLY A 264 29.67 -18.62 -51.91
N VAL A 265 29.67 -19.92 -51.63
CA VAL A 265 28.63 -20.59 -50.85
C VAL A 265 28.69 -20.04 -49.42
N THR A 266 28.15 -18.86 -49.22
CA THR A 266 27.87 -18.30 -47.89
C THR A 266 26.49 -18.82 -47.54
N SER A 267 26.43 -19.80 -46.64
CA SER A 267 25.15 -20.27 -46.09
C SER A 267 24.50 -19.08 -45.40
N HIS A 268 23.56 -18.42 -46.07
CA HIS A 268 22.81 -17.30 -45.53
C HIS A 268 21.87 -17.84 -44.45
N ALA A 269 22.41 -18.00 -43.24
CA ALA A 269 21.66 -18.48 -42.09
C ALA A 269 20.60 -17.43 -41.77
N GLN A 270 19.33 -17.77 -42.02
CA GLN A 270 18.24 -16.86 -41.71
C GLN A 270 18.25 -16.52 -40.21
N PRO A 271 18.05 -15.25 -39.85
CA PRO A 271 18.09 -14.83 -38.46
C PRO A 271 16.97 -15.50 -37.66
N LEU A 272 17.36 -16.27 -36.64
CA LEU A 272 16.42 -16.96 -35.73
C LEU A 272 15.40 -15.99 -35.14
N THR A 273 14.14 -16.41 -35.15
CA THR A 273 13.04 -15.64 -34.55
C THR A 273 13.22 -15.53 -33.03
N LYS A 274 12.61 -14.51 -32.41
CA LYS A 274 12.68 -14.29 -30.94
C LYS A 274 12.23 -15.52 -30.13
N ARG A 275 11.27 -16.29 -30.66
CA ARG A 275 10.77 -17.53 -30.03
C ARG A 275 11.82 -18.64 -30.08
N GLU A 276 12.50 -18.80 -31.21
CA GLU A 276 13.56 -19.80 -31.39
C GLU A 276 14.79 -19.49 -30.55
N ARG A 277 15.22 -18.22 -30.48
CA ARG A 277 16.31 -17.79 -29.59
C ARG A 277 16.02 -18.16 -28.12
N ARG A 278 14.77 -17.94 -27.66
CA ARG A 278 14.34 -18.35 -26.31
C ARG A 278 14.36 -19.87 -26.12
N LYS A 279 13.96 -20.64 -27.14
CA LYS A 279 13.97 -22.10 -27.11
C LYS A 279 15.41 -22.65 -27.07
N GLN A 280 16.31 -22.07 -27.86
CA GLN A 280 17.73 -22.43 -27.89
C GLN A 280 18.41 -22.09 -26.56
N ALA A 281 18.18 -20.91 -26.00
CA ALA A 281 18.70 -20.52 -24.69
C ALA A 281 18.21 -21.45 -23.55
N ARG A 282 16.94 -21.89 -23.59
CA ARG A 282 16.41 -22.88 -22.62
C ARG A 282 17.10 -24.24 -22.76
N ARG A 283 17.38 -24.69 -23.99
CA ARG A 283 18.12 -25.94 -24.24
C ARG A 283 19.56 -25.84 -23.73
N ALA A 284 20.26 -24.75 -24.02
CA ALA A 284 21.62 -24.51 -23.54
C ALA A 284 21.70 -24.55 -22.00
N ARG A 285 20.78 -23.87 -21.29
CA ARG A 285 20.73 -23.91 -19.82
C ARG A 285 20.49 -25.31 -19.25
N LYS A 286 19.63 -26.11 -19.91
CA LYS A 286 19.40 -27.50 -19.50
C LYS A 286 20.65 -28.36 -19.66
N LEU A 287 21.41 -28.17 -20.74
CA LEU A 287 22.66 -28.89 -20.97
C LEU A 287 23.72 -28.52 -19.94
N VAL A 288 23.90 -27.22 -19.65
CA VAL A 288 24.84 -26.76 -18.61
C VAL A 288 24.47 -27.32 -17.24
N ARG A 289 23.19 -27.33 -16.87
CA ARG A 289 22.73 -27.95 -15.62
C ARG A 289 23.05 -29.45 -15.58
N LYS A 290 22.79 -30.17 -16.67
CA LYS A 290 23.04 -31.61 -16.77
C LYS A 290 24.54 -31.95 -16.74
N ALA A 291 25.39 -31.13 -17.35
CA ALA A 291 26.84 -31.26 -17.28
C ALA A 291 27.36 -31.03 -15.85
N ARG A 292 26.83 -30.01 -15.15
CA ARG A 292 27.14 -29.75 -13.74
C ARG A 292 26.72 -30.91 -12.82
N GLU A 293 25.55 -31.51 -13.06
CA GLU A 293 25.08 -32.70 -12.34
C GLU A 293 26.00 -33.93 -12.55
N ARG A 294 26.78 -33.97 -13.65
CA ARG A 294 27.77 -35.02 -13.94
C ARG A 294 29.18 -34.71 -13.43
N GLY A 295 29.38 -33.56 -12.77
CA GLY A 295 30.71 -33.12 -12.34
C GLY A 295 31.61 -32.64 -13.48
N GLU A 296 31.07 -32.43 -14.68
CA GLU A 296 31.83 -31.87 -15.80
C GLU A 296 32.05 -30.37 -15.56
N VAL A 297 33.31 -29.96 -15.45
CA VAL A 297 33.70 -28.55 -15.34
C VAL A 297 33.59 -27.90 -16.72
N VAL A 298 32.42 -27.33 -17.02
CA VAL A 298 32.23 -26.54 -18.24
C VAL A 298 33.01 -25.23 -18.11
N ARG A 299 34.19 -25.15 -18.75
CA ARG A 299 34.97 -23.90 -18.84
C ARG A 299 34.27 -22.95 -19.82
N PRO A 300 34.08 -21.67 -19.47
CA PRO A 300 33.30 -20.71 -20.27
C PRO A 300 34.02 -20.17 -21.54
N ALA A 301 34.96 -20.92 -22.13
CA ALA A 301 35.94 -20.35 -23.07
C ALA A 301 35.53 -20.29 -24.55
N ASP A 302 34.46 -20.95 -25.02
CA ASP A 302 34.22 -21.10 -26.48
C ASP A 302 32.86 -20.60 -27.00
N VAL A 303 32.29 -19.53 -26.43
CA VAL A 303 30.94 -19.04 -26.83
C VAL A 303 30.94 -17.83 -27.77
N ASP A 304 32.09 -17.21 -28.05
CA ASP A 304 32.19 -16.13 -29.06
C ASP A 304 33.18 -16.51 -30.18
N SER A 305 32.65 -17.13 -31.24
CA SER A 305 33.22 -17.21 -32.59
C SER A 305 32.10 -17.36 -33.61
#